data_AF-A0A7C8J481-F1
#
_entry.id   AF-A0A7C8J481-F1
#
_cell.length_a   1.000
_cell.length_b   1.000
_cell.length_c   1.000
_cell.angle_alpha   90.00
_cell.angle_beta   90.00
_cell.angle_gamma   90.00
#
_symmetry.space_group_name_H-M   'P 1'
#
loop_
_entity.id
_entity.type
_entity.pdbx_description
1 polymer ?
#
loop_
_entity_poly.entity_id
_entity_poly.type
_entity_poly.pdbx_seq_one_letter_code
_entity_poly.pdbx_strand_id
1 'polypeptide(L)'
;MEFRESLYVFLMILGLSNFKRWARVRLVLPLCVIIGLYNGSWQFALFMLGFLLAEIHATLEDDENYLSLGTPNGTMKSVYDRHPRVFSFLKVTALTVGLYLGSYPIRAPLPHEASGFSLLTAWTPPSHVYTENHGPVYFWAGVGAGMIVASIVFLPVIQKLLCSGVCQYLGRISFSLYLVHGPLLQSLGYSLLLATWGVVGVGKLFDSERSPNDPTDKDVQNLENWKIVTTWFVFAINTTVTVWVSDIFWRAFDAPSVKFTRWLEKKFI
;
A
#
# COMPACT_ATOMS: atom_id res chain seq x y z
N MET A 1 8.98 9.49 9.92
CA MET A 1 9.23 8.05 10.12
C MET A 1 9.93 7.45 8.91
N GLU A 2 9.44 7.69 7.69
CA GLU A 2 10.02 7.16 6.44
C GLU A 2 11.51 7.47 6.25
N PHE A 3 11.96 8.72 6.49
CA PHE A 3 13.38 9.10 6.37
C PHE A 3 14.32 8.23 7.23
N ARG A 4 13.90 7.89 8.46
CA ARG A 4 14.71 7.09 9.38
C ARG A 4 14.87 5.65 8.87
N GLU A 5 13.78 5.05 8.40
CA GLU A 5 13.81 3.68 7.89
C GLU A 5 14.55 3.59 6.54
N SER A 6 14.42 4.60 5.68
CA SER A 6 15.25 4.72 4.46
C SER A 6 16.75 4.83 4.78
N LEU A 7 17.12 5.57 5.82
CA LEU A 7 18.51 5.67 6.26
C LEU A 7 19.03 4.31 6.78
N TYR A 8 18.21 3.54 7.49
CA TYR A 8 18.59 2.18 7.90
C TYR A 8 18.86 1.28 6.69
N VAL A 9 18.00 1.31 5.66
CA VAL A 9 18.26 0.54 4.43
C VAL A 9 19.56 0.99 3.77
N PHE A 10 19.81 2.29 3.66
CA PHE A 10 21.05 2.82 3.10
C PHE A 10 22.29 2.33 3.85
N LEU A 11 22.27 2.41 5.19
CA LEU A 11 23.35 1.92 6.04
C LEU A 11 23.51 0.39 5.93
N MET A 12 22.42 -0.36 5.83
CA MET A 12 22.47 -1.81 5.63
C MET A 12 23.07 -2.18 4.27
N ILE A 13 22.74 -1.46 3.20
CA ILE A 13 23.36 -1.66 1.88
C ILE A 13 24.87 -1.42 1.96
N LEU A 14 25.30 -0.31 2.58
CA LEU A 14 26.72 -0.02 2.77
C LEU A 14 27.43 -1.07 3.64
N GLY A 15 26.85 -1.45 4.77
CA GLY A 15 27.42 -2.43 5.69
C GLY A 15 27.50 -3.84 5.09
N LEU A 16 26.56 -4.21 4.22
CA LEU A 16 26.51 -5.51 3.56
C LEU A 16 27.20 -5.54 2.18
N SER A 17 27.78 -4.42 1.73
CA SER A 17 28.45 -4.30 0.43
C SER A 17 29.53 -5.39 0.21
N ASN A 18 30.27 -5.74 1.28
CA ASN A 18 31.32 -6.75 1.23
C ASN A 18 30.82 -8.20 1.45
N PHE A 19 29.56 -8.40 1.83
CA PHE A 19 29.02 -9.74 2.05
C PHE A 19 28.76 -10.43 0.72
N LYS A 20 28.92 -11.76 0.67
CA LYS A 20 28.49 -12.53 -0.50
C LYS A 20 26.97 -12.44 -0.64
N ARG A 21 26.47 -12.18 -1.86
CA ARG A 21 25.04 -12.02 -2.15
C ARG A 21 24.19 -13.19 -1.63
N TRP A 22 24.66 -14.42 -1.76
CA TRP A 22 23.94 -15.60 -1.24
C TRP A 22 23.72 -15.53 0.28
N ALA A 23 24.70 -15.03 1.03
CA ALA A 23 24.60 -14.88 2.49
C ALA A 23 23.63 -13.75 2.86
N ARG A 24 23.63 -12.66 2.08
CA ARG A 24 22.65 -11.57 2.26
C ARG A 24 21.22 -12.06 2.07
N VAL A 25 20.95 -12.70 0.93
CA VAL A 25 19.59 -13.10 0.52
C VAL A 25 19.06 -14.28 1.35
N ARG A 26 19.90 -15.27 1.67
CA ARG A 26 19.44 -16.49 2.37
C ARG A 26 19.48 -16.40 3.89
N LEU A 27 20.33 -15.53 4.46
CA LEU A 27 20.53 -15.47 5.91
C LEU A 27 20.24 -14.07 6.46
N VAL A 28 21.02 -13.06 6.07
CA VAL A 28 21.02 -11.78 6.78
C VAL A 28 19.68 -11.05 6.65
N LEU A 29 19.21 -10.81 5.42
CA LEU A 29 17.99 -10.04 5.19
C LEU A 29 16.73 -10.75 5.72
N PRO A 30 16.53 -12.07 5.51
CA PRO A 30 15.41 -12.78 6.13
C PRO A 30 15.42 -12.71 7.65
N LEU A 31 16.59 -12.84 8.29
CA LEU A 31 16.71 -12.70 9.75
C LEU A 31 16.33 -11.30 10.21
N CYS A 32 16.77 -10.24 9.51
CA CYS A 32 16.36 -8.87 9.84
C CYS A 32 14.84 -8.67 9.74
N VAL A 33 14.19 -9.25 8.73
CA VAL A 33 12.73 -9.18 8.58
C VAL A 33 12.02 -9.92 9.72
N ILE A 34 12.44 -11.15 10.02
CA ILE A 34 11.84 -11.97 11.08
C ILE A 34 12.02 -11.32 12.45
N ILE A 35 13.23 -10.85 12.76
CA ILE A 35 13.53 -10.19 14.04
C ILE A 35 12.78 -8.86 14.14
N GLY A 36 12.72 -8.08 13.05
CA GLY A 36 11.96 -6.83 13.02
C GLY A 36 10.47 -7.04 13.27
N LEU A 37 9.87 -8.03 12.59
CA LEU A 37 8.48 -8.45 12.81
C LEU A 37 8.26 -9.10 14.17
N TYR A 38 9.27 -9.67 14.81
CA TYR A 38 9.12 -10.23 16.15
C TYR A 38 9.24 -9.15 17.23
N ASN A 39 10.04 -8.11 17.02
CA ASN A 39 10.34 -7.09 18.04
C ASN A 39 9.37 -5.90 18.08
N GLY A 40 8.37 -5.83 17.20
CA GLY A 40 7.46 -4.67 17.13
C GLY A 40 7.82 -3.65 16.05
N SER A 41 9.00 -3.78 15.45
CA SER A 41 9.54 -2.87 14.43
C SER A 41 9.04 -3.24 13.03
N TRP A 42 7.73 -3.24 12.85
CA TRP A 42 7.09 -3.62 11.58
C TRP A 42 7.54 -2.74 10.41
N GLN A 43 7.81 -1.45 10.64
CA GLN A 43 8.30 -0.55 9.58
C GLN A 43 9.67 -1.00 9.08
N PHE A 44 10.62 -1.20 9.99
CA PHE A 44 11.96 -1.69 9.67
C PHE A 44 11.90 -3.02 8.90
N ALA A 45 11.06 -3.94 9.35
CA ALA A 45 10.91 -5.24 8.70
C ALA A 45 10.38 -5.11 7.26
N LEU A 46 9.41 -4.24 6.99
CA LEU A 46 8.90 -4.00 5.65
C LEU A 46 9.95 -3.38 4.71
N PHE A 47 10.74 -2.44 5.22
CA PHE A 47 11.85 -1.84 4.45
C PHE A 47 12.93 -2.88 4.13
N MET A 48 13.29 -3.72 5.10
CA MET A 48 14.24 -4.83 4.88
C MET A 48 13.69 -5.91 3.96
N LEU A 49 12.37 -6.15 3.99
CA LEU A 49 11.70 -7.06 3.06
C LEU A 49 11.74 -6.52 1.62
N GLY A 50 11.54 -5.21 1.44
CA GLY A 50 11.72 -4.56 0.14
C GLY A 50 13.15 -4.75 -0.39
N PHE A 51 14.16 -4.57 0.47
CA PHE A 51 15.55 -4.83 0.11
C PHE A 51 15.79 -6.30 -0.26
N LEU A 52 15.25 -7.26 0.50
CA LEU A 52 15.32 -8.68 0.19
C LEU A 52 14.70 -9.01 -1.18
N LEU A 53 13.49 -8.51 -1.44
CA LEU A 53 12.79 -8.76 -2.70
C LEU A 53 13.54 -8.17 -3.90
N ALA A 54 14.14 -6.99 -3.75
CA ALA A 54 14.95 -6.37 -4.79
C ALA A 54 16.18 -7.23 -5.15
N GLU A 55 16.90 -7.77 -4.16
CA GLU A 55 18.06 -8.65 -4.41
C GLU A 55 17.65 -10.00 -5.02
N ILE A 56 16.51 -10.57 -4.60
CA ILE A 56 15.97 -11.79 -5.23
C ILE A 56 15.62 -11.52 -6.70
N HIS A 57 14.94 -10.41 -6.98
CA HIS A 57 14.56 -10.04 -8.34
C HIS A 57 15.78 -9.82 -9.24
N ALA A 58 16.79 -9.09 -8.76
CA ALA A 58 18.05 -8.88 -9.48
C ALA A 58 18.78 -10.20 -9.78
N THR A 59 18.73 -11.17 -8.86
CA THR A 59 19.35 -12.49 -9.08
C THR A 59 18.65 -13.26 -10.20
N LEU A 60 17.32 -13.19 -10.25
CA LEU A 60 16.54 -13.86 -11.31
C LEU A 60 16.78 -13.21 -12.68
N GLU A 61 16.93 -11.88 -12.72
CA GLU A 61 17.22 -11.14 -13.95
C GLU A 61 18.65 -11.43 -14.45
N ASP A 62 19.64 -11.49 -13.56
CA ASP A 62 21.01 -11.90 -13.89
C ASP A 62 21.00 -13.31 -14.51
N ASP A 63 20.32 -14.29 -13.88
CA ASP A 63 20.22 -15.66 -14.38
C ASP A 63 19.55 -15.73 -15.78
N GLU A 64 18.50 -14.95 -16.03
CA GLU A 64 17.87 -14.85 -17.36
C GLU A 64 18.81 -14.28 -18.42
N ASN A 65 19.55 -13.21 -18.08
CA ASN A 65 20.52 -12.59 -18.98
C ASN A 65 21.65 -13.57 -19.34
N TYR A 66 22.20 -14.31 -18.37
CA TYR A 66 23.21 -15.34 -18.62
C TYR A 66 22.70 -16.48 -19.52
N LEU A 67 21.45 -16.93 -19.31
CA LEU A 67 20.82 -17.96 -20.13
C LEU A 67 20.61 -17.49 -21.59
N SER A 68 20.25 -16.22 -21.78
CA SER A 68 20.02 -15.65 -23.13
C SER A 68 21.29 -15.51 -23.97
N LEU A 69 22.44 -15.25 -23.33
CA LEU A 69 23.75 -15.20 -23.98
C LEU A 69 24.27 -16.58 -24.44
N GLY A 70 23.75 -17.67 -23.86
CA GLY A 70 24.20 -19.04 -24.10
C GLY A 70 23.51 -19.79 -25.25
N THR A 71 22.43 -19.26 -25.84
CA THR A 71 21.67 -19.95 -26.91
C THR A 71 21.61 -19.12 -28.19
N PRO A 72 22.36 -19.49 -29.26
CA PRO A 72 22.39 -18.73 -30.50
C PRO A 72 21.09 -18.77 -31.32
N ASN A 73 20.17 -19.70 -31.06
CA ASN A 73 18.94 -19.92 -31.85
C ASN A 73 17.78 -20.56 -31.05
N GLY A 74 17.75 -20.40 -29.72
CA GLY A 74 16.76 -21.07 -28.86
C GLY A 74 15.63 -20.13 -28.44
N THR A 75 14.38 -20.52 -28.71
CA THR A 75 13.16 -19.85 -28.26
C THR A 75 13.24 -19.38 -26.81
N MET A 76 12.92 -18.10 -26.61
CA MET A 76 12.87 -17.40 -25.33
C MET A 76 11.91 -18.12 -24.38
N LYS A 77 12.42 -19.04 -23.56
CA LYS A 77 11.69 -19.55 -22.39
C LYS A 77 12.22 -18.81 -21.19
N SER A 78 11.47 -17.79 -20.77
CA SER A 78 11.70 -17.09 -19.51
C SER A 78 11.80 -18.12 -18.38
N VAL A 79 12.66 -17.91 -17.40
CA VAL A 79 12.80 -18.82 -16.25
C VAL A 79 11.46 -18.97 -15.50
N TYR A 80 10.55 -18.00 -15.68
CA TYR A 80 9.15 -18.07 -15.23
C TYR A 80 8.33 -19.23 -15.84
N ASP A 81 8.71 -19.76 -17.01
CA ASP A 81 8.00 -20.83 -17.71
C ASP A 81 8.39 -22.24 -17.24
N ARG A 82 9.38 -22.38 -16.35
CA ARG A 82 9.88 -23.70 -15.95
C ARG A 82 8.93 -24.47 -15.03
N HIS A 83 7.88 -23.84 -14.50
CA HIS A 83 6.93 -24.48 -13.57
C HIS A 83 5.51 -23.85 -13.55
N PRO A 84 4.74 -23.93 -14.65
CA PRO A 84 3.71 -22.93 -14.97
C PRO A 84 2.45 -22.97 -14.09
N ARG A 85 2.00 -24.14 -13.60
CA ARG A 85 0.67 -24.23 -12.93
C ARG A 85 0.73 -24.21 -11.41
N VAL A 86 1.59 -25.03 -10.80
CA VAL A 86 1.68 -25.14 -9.33
C VAL A 86 2.22 -23.86 -8.70
N PHE A 87 3.25 -23.26 -9.30
CA PHE A 87 3.79 -21.98 -8.82
C PHE A 87 2.87 -20.81 -9.11
N SER A 88 2.08 -20.86 -10.19
CA SER A 88 1.05 -19.83 -10.45
C SER A 88 -0.07 -19.90 -9.41
N PHE A 89 -0.56 -21.11 -9.09
CA PHE A 89 -1.52 -21.31 -8.01
C PHE A 89 -0.96 -20.80 -6.67
N LEU A 90 0.28 -21.15 -6.33
CA LEU A 90 0.94 -20.70 -5.10
C LEU A 90 1.06 -19.17 -5.00
N LYS A 91 1.36 -18.49 -6.10
CA LYS A 91 1.45 -17.02 -6.13
C LYS A 91 0.08 -16.36 -5.96
N VAL A 92 -0.96 -16.92 -6.60
CA VAL A 92 -2.34 -16.44 -6.47
C VAL A 92 -2.86 -16.69 -5.06
N THR A 93 -2.61 -17.87 -4.48
CA THR A 93 -2.99 -18.14 -3.08
C THR A 93 -2.24 -17.23 -2.13
N ALA A 94 -0.94 -17.00 -2.34
CA ALA A 94 -0.17 -16.04 -1.55
C ALA A 94 -0.72 -14.61 -1.65
N LEU A 95 -1.20 -14.20 -2.84
CA LEU A 95 -1.85 -12.90 -3.01
C LEU A 95 -3.18 -12.84 -2.25
N THR A 96 -4.03 -13.85 -2.38
CA THR A 96 -5.34 -13.90 -1.71
C THR A 96 -5.19 -13.94 -0.20
N VAL A 97 -4.24 -14.73 0.32
CA VAL A 97 -3.90 -14.77 1.75
C VAL A 97 -3.33 -13.41 2.17
N GLY A 98 -2.44 -12.81 1.40
CA GLY A 98 -1.89 -11.48 1.67
C GLY A 98 -2.97 -10.41 1.75
N LEU A 99 -3.94 -10.42 0.82
CA LEU A 99 -5.11 -9.53 0.84
C LEU A 99 -5.99 -9.76 2.07
N TYR A 100 -6.21 -11.02 2.45
CA TYR A 100 -6.96 -11.37 3.66
C TYR A 100 -6.27 -10.84 4.93
N LEU A 101 -4.96 -11.06 5.07
CA LEU A 101 -4.16 -10.55 6.20
C LEU A 101 -4.08 -9.02 6.22
N GLY A 102 -3.95 -8.39 5.04
CA GLY A 102 -3.96 -6.94 4.90
C GLY A 102 -5.32 -6.29 5.21
N SER A 103 -6.40 -7.07 5.19
CA SER A 103 -7.75 -6.63 5.55
C SER A 103 -8.05 -6.79 7.05
N TYR A 104 -7.02 -7.01 7.88
CA TYR A 104 -7.19 -7.13 9.33
C TYR A 104 -7.82 -5.83 9.90
N PRO A 105 -8.88 -5.95 10.73
CA PRO A 105 -9.62 -4.79 11.22
C PRO A 105 -8.77 -3.91 12.15
N ILE A 106 -8.97 -2.60 12.08
CA ILE A 106 -8.21 -1.62 12.89
C ILE A 106 -8.36 -1.80 14.41
N ARG A 107 -9.47 -2.42 14.83
CA ARG A 107 -9.69 -2.89 16.19
C ARG A 107 -9.63 -4.40 16.18
N ALA A 108 -8.77 -4.96 17.02
CA ALA A 108 -8.69 -6.39 17.21
C ALA A 108 -10.08 -6.92 17.61
N PRO A 109 -10.67 -7.84 16.83
CA PRO A 109 -12.03 -8.28 17.07
C PRO A 109 -12.06 -9.11 18.35
N LEU A 110 -13.14 -8.97 19.12
CA LEU A 110 -13.34 -9.82 20.29
C LEU A 110 -13.49 -11.29 19.83
N PRO A 111 -13.18 -12.27 20.69
CA PRO A 111 -13.18 -13.69 20.33
C PRO A 111 -14.48 -14.20 19.68
N HIS A 112 -15.61 -13.52 19.95
CA HIS A 112 -16.95 -13.87 19.50
C HIS A 112 -17.48 -13.05 18.31
N GLU A 113 -16.78 -12.01 17.85
CA GLU A 113 -17.29 -11.10 16.81
C GLU A 113 -16.85 -11.47 15.39
N ALA A 114 -15.65 -12.04 15.23
CA ALA A 114 -15.13 -12.43 13.91
C ALA A 114 -14.25 -13.69 13.99
N SER A 115 -14.83 -14.84 13.66
CA SER A 115 -14.20 -16.17 13.85
C SER A 115 -12.88 -16.37 13.11
N GLY A 116 -12.68 -15.73 11.96
CA GLY A 116 -11.43 -15.82 11.20
C GLY A 116 -10.32 -14.97 11.81
N PHE A 117 -10.59 -13.69 12.08
CA PHE A 117 -9.59 -12.74 12.60
C PHE A 117 -9.30 -12.92 14.09
N SER A 118 -10.22 -13.48 14.88
CA SER A 118 -9.99 -13.75 16.30
C SER A 118 -8.89 -14.80 16.51
N LEU A 119 -8.80 -15.81 15.64
CA LEU A 119 -7.69 -16.77 15.63
C LEU A 119 -6.35 -16.10 15.34
N LEU A 120 -6.31 -15.18 14.37
CA LEU A 120 -5.11 -14.40 14.07
C LEU A 120 -4.69 -13.53 15.25
N THR A 121 -5.63 -12.92 15.95
CA THR A 121 -5.35 -12.16 17.17
C THR A 121 -4.68 -13.04 18.22
N ALA A 122 -5.17 -14.27 18.42
CA ALA A 122 -4.57 -15.22 19.38
C ALA A 122 -3.14 -15.66 19.00
N TRP A 123 -2.80 -15.64 17.71
CA TRP A 123 -1.49 -16.03 17.18
C TRP A 123 -0.51 -14.85 17.07
N THR A 124 -0.92 -13.66 17.52
CA THR A 124 -0.07 -12.47 17.46
C THR A 124 1.06 -12.57 18.49
N PRO A 125 2.33 -12.32 18.11
CA PRO A 125 3.44 -12.35 19.05
C PRO A 125 3.23 -11.40 20.25
N PRO A 126 3.60 -11.80 21.48
CA PRO A 126 3.35 -11.00 22.69
C PRO A 126 3.94 -9.59 22.64
N SER A 127 5.04 -9.40 21.91
CA SER A 127 5.69 -8.12 21.68
C SER A 127 4.78 -7.06 21.07
N HIS A 128 3.80 -7.46 20.25
CA HIS A 128 2.86 -6.57 19.55
C HIS A 128 1.54 -6.40 20.31
N VAL A 129 1.33 -7.15 21.40
CA VAL A 129 0.11 -7.06 22.21
C VAL A 129 0.15 -5.86 23.16
N TYR A 130 1.36 -5.41 23.54
CA TYR A 130 1.56 -4.34 24.53
C TYR A 130 2.01 -2.99 23.93
N THR A 131 2.31 -2.93 22.62
CA THR A 131 2.70 -1.69 21.93
C THR A 131 1.48 -1.02 21.32
N GLU A 132 0.77 -0.24 22.15
CA GLU A 132 -0.40 0.58 21.76
C GLU A 132 -1.58 -0.25 21.19
N ASN A 133 -2.80 0.28 21.26
CA ASN A 133 -4.04 -0.45 20.93
C ASN A 133 -4.17 -0.99 19.48
N HIS A 134 -3.13 -0.84 18.65
CA HIS A 134 -3.09 -1.20 17.23
C HIS A 134 -1.95 -2.18 16.85
N GLY A 135 -1.15 -2.66 17.80
CA GLY A 135 0.01 -3.53 17.50
C GLY A 135 -0.29 -4.81 16.69
N PRO A 136 -1.38 -5.56 16.94
CA PRO A 136 -1.73 -6.73 16.14
C PRO A 136 -2.05 -6.40 14.68
N VAL A 137 -2.64 -5.23 14.42
CA VAL A 137 -3.00 -4.77 13.08
C VAL A 137 -1.74 -4.60 12.25
N TYR A 138 -0.73 -3.93 12.78
CA TYR A 138 0.50 -3.64 12.06
C TYR A 138 1.32 -4.91 11.75
N PHE A 139 1.28 -5.91 12.64
CA PHE A 139 1.94 -7.19 12.40
C PHE A 139 1.30 -7.92 11.21
N TRP A 140 -0.01 -8.18 11.27
CA TRP A 140 -0.71 -8.93 10.22
C TRP A 140 -0.79 -8.16 8.91
N ALA A 141 -0.99 -6.84 8.96
CA ALA A 141 -0.93 -5.99 7.78
C ALA A 141 0.48 -5.95 7.17
N GLY A 142 1.54 -5.97 7.99
CA GLY A 142 2.92 -6.05 7.52
C GLY A 142 3.23 -7.37 6.81
N VAL A 143 2.85 -8.50 7.41
CA VAL A 143 2.97 -9.82 6.77
C VAL A 143 2.16 -9.88 5.47
N GLY A 144 0.91 -9.40 5.51
CA GLY A 144 0.03 -9.34 4.34
C GLY A 144 0.61 -8.48 3.21
N ALA A 145 1.10 -7.28 3.53
CA ALA A 145 1.76 -6.39 2.58
C ALA A 145 2.98 -7.05 1.95
N GLY A 146 3.80 -7.75 2.75
CA GLY A 146 4.94 -8.51 2.26
C GLY A 146 4.56 -9.58 1.25
N MET A 147 3.52 -10.36 1.54
CA MET A 147 2.99 -11.37 0.63
C MET A 147 2.43 -10.76 -0.64
N ILE A 148 1.68 -9.65 -0.54
CA ILE A 148 1.12 -8.94 -1.70
C ILE A 148 2.25 -8.45 -2.61
N VAL A 149 3.25 -7.76 -2.07
CA VAL A 149 4.38 -7.23 -2.87
C VAL A 149 5.16 -8.36 -3.52
N ALA A 150 5.48 -9.43 -2.77
CA ALA A 150 6.15 -10.59 -3.34
C ALA A 150 5.32 -11.22 -4.48
N SER A 151 4.01 -11.39 -4.29
CA SER A 151 3.12 -11.92 -5.33
C SER A 151 3.07 -11.01 -6.55
N ILE A 152 3.03 -9.68 -6.38
CA ILE A 152 3.07 -8.73 -7.50
C ILE A 152 4.39 -8.85 -8.28
N VAL A 153 5.53 -8.98 -7.59
CA VAL A 153 6.86 -9.12 -8.23
C VAL A 153 6.95 -10.39 -9.08
N PHE A 154 6.25 -11.47 -8.69
CA PHE A 154 6.36 -12.76 -9.38
C PHE A 154 5.16 -13.11 -10.28
N LEU A 155 4.09 -12.31 -10.32
CA LEU A 155 2.87 -12.59 -11.08
C LEU A 155 2.70 -11.62 -12.26
N PRO A 156 3.08 -12.03 -13.49
CA PRO A 156 3.16 -11.13 -14.64
C PRO A 156 1.80 -10.57 -15.09
N VAL A 157 0.70 -11.27 -14.79
CA VAL A 157 -0.66 -10.79 -15.10
C VAL A 157 -0.98 -9.49 -14.33
N ILE A 158 -0.63 -9.45 -13.04
CA ILE A 158 -0.87 -8.29 -12.20
C ILE A 158 0.10 -7.17 -12.55
N GLN A 159 1.36 -7.50 -12.86
CA GLN A 159 2.31 -6.51 -13.36
C GLN A 159 1.81 -5.85 -14.64
N LYS A 160 1.26 -6.60 -15.61
CA LYS A 160 0.69 -6.00 -16.83
C LYS A 160 -0.43 -5.01 -16.53
N LEU A 161 -1.29 -5.30 -15.54
CA LEU A 161 -2.35 -4.40 -15.11
C LEU A 161 -1.78 -3.14 -14.42
N LEU A 162 -0.86 -3.32 -13.45
CA LEU A 162 -0.27 -2.23 -12.67
C LEU A 162 0.71 -1.37 -13.48
N CYS A 163 1.33 -1.94 -14.52
CA CYS A 163 2.18 -1.23 -15.46
C CYS A 163 1.38 -0.67 -16.65
N SER A 164 0.05 -0.69 -16.62
CA SER A 164 -0.77 -0.01 -17.61
C SER A 164 -0.53 1.51 -17.56
N GLY A 165 -0.78 2.21 -18.68
CA GLY A 165 -0.53 3.65 -18.78
C GLY A 165 -1.26 4.48 -17.71
N VAL A 166 -2.49 4.06 -17.34
CA VAL A 166 -3.29 4.72 -16.31
C VAL A 166 -2.65 4.54 -14.92
N CYS A 167 -2.29 3.30 -14.55
CA CYS A 167 -1.67 3.02 -13.26
C CYS A 167 -0.29 3.69 -13.15
N GLN A 168 0.51 3.72 -14.22
CA GLN A 168 1.77 4.46 -14.23
C GLN A 168 1.57 5.97 -14.09
N TYR A 169 0.55 6.54 -14.73
CA TYR A 169 0.23 7.96 -14.56
C TYR A 169 -0.13 8.27 -13.10
N LEU A 170 -1.01 7.47 -12.49
CA LEU A 170 -1.35 7.60 -11.08
C LEU A 170 -0.12 7.44 -10.18
N GLY A 171 0.79 6.53 -10.52
CA GLY A 171 2.07 6.36 -9.84
C GLY A 171 2.95 7.61 -9.91
N ARG A 172 3.03 8.29 -11.07
CA ARG A 172 3.83 9.53 -11.22
C ARG A 172 3.32 10.67 -10.34
N ILE A 173 2.00 10.83 -10.24
CA ILE A 173 1.40 11.90 -9.42
C ILE A 173 1.18 11.48 -7.96
N SER A 174 1.47 10.23 -7.58
CA SER A 174 1.11 9.66 -6.27
C SER A 174 1.66 10.44 -5.08
N PHE A 175 2.93 10.88 -5.15
CA PHE A 175 3.54 11.68 -4.10
C PHE A 175 2.88 13.06 -3.97
N SER A 176 2.64 13.71 -5.10
CA SER A 176 1.93 14.99 -5.14
C SER A 176 0.49 14.87 -4.61
N LEU A 177 -0.21 13.80 -5.01
CA LEU A 177 -1.55 13.44 -4.53
C LEU A 177 -1.57 13.25 -3.00
N TYR A 178 -0.59 12.53 -2.47
CA TYR A 178 -0.43 12.32 -1.03
C TYR A 178 -0.27 13.65 -0.27
N LEU A 179 0.45 14.63 -0.82
CA LEU A 179 0.61 15.92 -0.17
C LEU A 179 -0.64 16.79 -0.23
N VAL A 180 -1.33 16.84 -1.37
CA VAL A 180 -2.43 17.81 -1.58
C VAL A 180 -3.81 17.30 -1.15
N HIS A 181 -4.03 15.97 -1.10
CA HIS A 181 -5.36 15.42 -0.82
C HIS A 181 -5.90 15.83 0.56
N GLY A 182 -5.07 15.84 1.60
CA GLY A 182 -5.47 16.21 2.96
C GLY A 182 -5.98 17.65 3.05
N PRO A 183 -5.17 18.66 2.66
CA PRO A 183 -5.59 20.06 2.64
C PRO A 183 -6.81 20.32 1.76
N LEU A 184 -6.89 19.69 0.57
CA LEU A 184 -8.04 19.85 -0.33
C LEU A 184 -9.32 19.26 0.24
N LEU A 185 -9.23 18.07 0.86
CA LEU A 185 -10.37 17.46 1.52
C LEU A 185 -10.87 18.33 2.67
N GLN A 186 -9.95 18.87 3.48
CA GLN A 186 -10.30 19.72 4.62
C GLN A 186 -10.86 21.09 4.21
N SER A 187 -10.41 21.65 3.08
CA SER A 187 -10.87 22.95 2.59
C SER A 187 -12.09 22.81 1.68
N LEU A 188 -11.89 22.35 0.45
CA LEU A 188 -12.91 22.25 -0.58
C LEU A 188 -13.91 21.12 -0.29
N GLY A 189 -13.43 19.96 0.16
CA GLY A 189 -14.27 18.80 0.43
C GLY A 189 -15.34 19.09 1.50
N TYR A 190 -14.92 19.54 2.69
CA TYR A 190 -15.85 19.88 3.76
C TYR A 190 -16.75 21.07 3.42
N SER A 191 -16.21 22.11 2.76
CA SER A 191 -17.03 23.26 2.35
C SER A 191 -18.15 22.85 1.39
N LEU A 192 -17.83 22.04 0.38
CA LEU A 192 -18.81 21.57 -0.60
C LEU A 192 -19.82 20.60 0.03
N LEU A 193 -19.38 19.73 0.95
CA LEU A 193 -20.27 18.84 1.68
C LEU A 193 -21.29 19.62 2.51
N LEU A 194 -20.85 20.60 3.29
CA LEU A 194 -21.74 21.43 4.11
C LEU A 194 -22.69 22.26 3.25
N ALA A 195 -22.21 22.81 2.14
CA ALA A 195 -23.04 23.57 1.20
C ALA A 195 -24.14 22.68 0.57
N THR A 196 -23.78 21.49 0.07
CA THR A 196 -24.75 20.56 -0.53
C THR A 196 -25.77 20.05 0.48
N TRP A 197 -25.33 19.77 1.71
CA TRP A 197 -26.22 19.38 2.80
C TRP A 197 -27.17 20.50 3.22
N GLY A 198 -26.71 21.76 3.19
CA GLY A 198 -27.55 22.94 3.42
C GLY A 198 -28.64 23.10 2.35
N VAL A 199 -28.29 22.92 1.07
CA VAL A 199 -29.24 23.02 -0.05
C VAL A 199 -30.30 21.92 -0.02
N VAL A 200 -29.90 20.68 0.27
CA VAL A 200 -30.82 19.53 0.31
C VAL A 200 -31.59 19.44 1.63
N GLY A 201 -31.17 20.19 2.67
CA GLY A 201 -31.80 20.18 3.98
C GLY A 201 -31.44 18.96 4.83
N VAL A 202 -30.35 18.26 4.50
CA VAL A 202 -29.81 17.11 5.26
C VAL A 202 -29.45 17.50 6.69
N GLY A 203 -29.16 18.79 6.93
CA GLY A 203 -28.94 19.34 8.27
C GLY A 203 -30.04 18.99 9.28
N LYS A 204 -31.29 18.86 8.83
CA LYS A 204 -32.45 18.50 9.66
C LYS A 204 -32.36 17.10 10.28
N LEU A 205 -31.49 16.22 9.76
CA LEU A 205 -31.23 14.90 10.35
C LEU A 205 -30.43 14.98 11.65
N PHE A 206 -29.70 16.08 11.87
CA PHE A 206 -28.82 16.25 13.02
C PHE A 206 -29.46 17.06 14.16
N ASP A 207 -30.71 17.52 13.99
CA ASP A 207 -31.47 18.18 15.03
C ASP A 207 -31.93 17.16 16.08
N SER A 208 -31.46 17.33 17.32
CA SER A 208 -31.52 16.34 18.41
C SER A 208 -32.91 16.09 19.02
N GLU A 209 -33.98 16.68 18.48
CA GLU A 209 -35.28 16.79 19.16
C GLU A 209 -36.36 15.90 18.50
N ARG A 210 -36.07 14.61 18.30
CA ARG A 210 -36.94 13.72 17.50
C ARG A 210 -37.57 12.56 18.29
N SER A 211 -38.90 12.47 18.21
CA SER A 211 -39.73 11.43 18.83
C SER A 211 -39.76 10.14 17.98
N PRO A 212 -39.64 8.93 18.56
CA PRO A 212 -39.50 7.67 17.80
C PRO A 212 -40.72 7.19 17.01
N ASN A 213 -41.91 7.80 17.16
CA ASN A 213 -43.18 7.29 16.62
C ASN A 213 -43.88 8.25 15.63
N ASP A 214 -43.12 9.12 14.97
CA ASP A 214 -43.65 10.16 14.08
C ASP A 214 -43.75 9.63 12.62
N PRO A 215 -44.85 9.84 11.86
CA PRO A 215 -45.02 9.43 10.44
C PRO A 215 -43.94 9.92 9.46
N THR A 216 -43.03 10.75 9.95
CA THR A 216 -41.90 11.39 9.29
C THR A 216 -40.72 10.43 9.03
N ASP A 217 -40.86 9.13 9.31
CA ASP A 217 -39.87 8.07 9.01
C ASP A 217 -39.53 7.94 7.53
N LYS A 218 -40.53 8.11 6.64
CA LYS A 218 -40.28 8.13 5.18
C LYS A 218 -39.43 9.33 4.76
N ASP A 219 -39.63 10.47 5.40
CA ASP A 219 -38.85 11.68 5.13
C ASP A 219 -37.42 11.56 5.68
N VAL A 220 -37.24 10.88 6.81
CA VAL A 220 -35.91 10.54 7.35
C VAL A 220 -35.17 9.62 6.39
N GLN A 221 -35.78 8.53 5.94
CA GLN A 221 -35.16 7.62 4.98
C GLN A 221 -34.81 8.33 3.66
N ASN A 222 -35.68 9.21 3.18
CA ASN A 222 -35.42 10.03 2.00
C ASN A 222 -34.22 10.97 2.21
N LEU A 223 -34.14 11.65 3.36
CA LEU A 223 -33.02 12.52 3.70
C LEU A 223 -31.71 11.73 3.89
N GLU A 224 -31.76 10.52 4.43
CA GLU A 224 -30.59 9.63 4.53
C GLU A 224 -30.09 9.18 3.15
N ASN A 225 -31.00 8.83 2.25
CA ASN A 225 -30.67 8.50 0.86
C ASN A 225 -30.02 9.72 0.17
N TRP A 226 -30.58 10.92 0.37
CA TRP A 226 -30.02 12.16 -0.14
C TRP A 226 -28.65 12.51 0.46
N LYS A 227 -28.43 12.23 1.76
CA LYS A 227 -27.12 12.35 2.40
C LYS A 227 -26.09 11.47 1.70
N ILE A 228 -26.42 10.21 1.41
CA ILE A 228 -25.54 9.28 0.71
C ILE A 228 -25.23 9.79 -0.69
N VAL A 229 -26.26 10.16 -1.47
CA VAL A 229 -26.11 10.64 -2.85
C VAL A 229 -25.25 11.91 -2.91
N THR A 230 -25.54 12.90 -2.06
CA THR A 230 -24.76 14.15 -2.00
C THR A 230 -23.32 13.91 -1.57
N THR A 231 -23.08 13.00 -0.62
CA THR A 231 -21.72 12.65 -0.18
C THR A 231 -20.91 12.01 -1.32
N TRP A 232 -21.48 11.06 -2.07
CA TRP A 232 -20.82 10.46 -3.23
C TRP A 232 -20.57 11.46 -4.35
N PHE A 233 -21.51 12.38 -4.59
CA PHE A 233 -21.36 13.45 -5.57
C PHE A 233 -20.20 14.39 -5.20
N VAL A 234 -20.15 14.84 -3.95
CA VAL A 234 -19.06 15.68 -3.42
C VAL A 234 -17.73 14.94 -3.47
N PHE A 235 -17.71 13.64 -3.12
CA PHE A 235 -16.52 12.80 -3.21
C PHE A 235 -15.99 12.72 -4.65
N ALA A 236 -16.86 12.54 -5.65
CA ALA A 236 -16.47 12.51 -7.06
C ALA A 236 -15.85 13.84 -7.53
N ILE A 237 -16.47 14.97 -7.15
CA ILE A 237 -15.95 16.31 -7.45
C ILE A 237 -14.59 16.52 -6.77
N ASN A 238 -14.53 16.30 -5.45
CA ASN A 238 -13.31 16.50 -4.68
C ASN A 238 -12.17 15.63 -5.19
N THR A 239 -12.43 14.36 -5.51
CA THR A 239 -11.42 13.44 -6.06
C THR A 239 -10.91 13.93 -7.42
N THR A 240 -11.80 14.38 -8.31
CA THR A 240 -11.42 14.92 -9.62
C THR A 240 -10.55 16.16 -9.49
N VAL A 241 -10.95 17.11 -8.64
CA VAL A 241 -10.17 18.32 -8.34
C VAL A 241 -8.83 17.96 -7.71
N THR A 242 -8.81 16.98 -6.79
CA THR A 242 -7.58 16.53 -6.13
C THR A 242 -6.60 15.93 -7.14
N VAL A 243 -7.05 15.06 -8.03
CA VAL A 243 -6.20 14.48 -9.09
C VAL A 243 -5.66 15.59 -10.02
N TRP A 244 -6.49 16.57 -10.37
CA TRP A 244 -6.09 17.68 -11.22
C TRP A 244 -5.03 18.58 -10.56
N VAL A 245 -5.26 19.02 -9.32
CA VAL A 245 -4.29 19.82 -8.54
C VAL A 245 -2.99 19.03 -8.33
N SER A 246 -3.08 17.72 -8.14
CA SER A 246 -1.91 16.85 -8.00
C SER A 246 -1.05 16.79 -9.26
N ASP A 247 -1.66 16.71 -10.45
CA ASP A 247 -0.92 16.76 -11.72
C ASP A 247 -0.22 18.12 -11.91
N ILE A 248 -0.89 19.22 -11.54
CA ILE A 248 -0.28 20.56 -11.57
C ILE A 248 0.92 20.63 -10.62
N PHE A 249 0.74 20.19 -9.38
CA PHE A 249 1.79 20.20 -8.36
C PHE A 249 2.99 19.35 -8.80
N TRP A 250 2.73 18.17 -9.36
CA TRP A 250 3.76 17.28 -9.88
C TRP A 250 4.60 17.96 -10.99
N ARG A 251 3.94 18.62 -11.95
CA ARG A 251 4.62 19.33 -13.05
C ARG A 251 5.39 20.56 -12.57
N ALA A 252 4.84 21.28 -11.60
CA ALA A 252 5.38 22.56 -11.14
C ALA A 252 6.55 22.39 -10.14
N PHE A 253 6.48 21.40 -9.25
CA PHE A 253 7.42 21.28 -8.13
C PHE A 253 8.18 19.96 -8.13
N ASP A 254 7.49 18.82 -8.24
CA ASP A 254 8.10 17.50 -8.06
C ASP A 254 9.08 17.16 -9.20
N ALA A 255 8.60 17.19 -10.45
CA ALA A 255 9.43 16.88 -11.61
C ALA A 255 10.66 17.82 -11.77
N PRO A 256 10.55 19.14 -11.56
CA PRO A 256 11.71 20.03 -11.53
C PRO A 256 12.69 19.74 -10.39
N SER A 257 12.20 19.36 -9.20
CA SER A 257 13.07 19.05 -8.05
C SER A 257 13.96 17.84 -8.34
N VAL A 258 13.42 16.78 -8.95
CA VAL A 258 14.22 15.61 -9.37
C VAL A 258 15.27 16.00 -10.41
N LYS A 259 14.92 16.86 -11.38
CA LYS A 259 15.87 17.36 -12.38
C LYS A 259 16.98 18.20 -11.74
N PHE A 260 16.64 19.02 -10.75
CA PHE A 260 17.60 19.83 -10.01
C PHE A 260 18.59 18.96 -9.22
N THR A 261 18.10 17.96 -8.49
CA THR A 261 18.96 17.01 -7.76
C THR A 261 19.90 16.25 -8.70
N ARG A 262 19.39 15.78 -9.85
CA ARG A 262 20.22 15.11 -10.86
C ARG A 262 21.26 16.03 -11.49
N TRP A 263 20.94 17.32 -11.63
CA TRP A 263 21.90 18.32 -12.10
C TRP A 263 23.01 18.57 -11.06
N LEU A 264 22.67 18.63 -9.76
CA LEU A 264 23.65 18.72 -8.68
C LEU A 264 24.56 17.49 -8.66
N GLU A 265 23.99 16.29 -8.71
CA GLU A 265 24.74 15.04 -8.73
C GLU A 265 25.83 15.05 -9.80
N LYS A 266 25.48 15.37 -11.05
CA LYS A 266 26.43 15.45 -12.17
C LYS A 266 27.52 16.53 -12.03
N LYS A 267 27.32 17.52 -11.17
CA LYS A 267 28.29 18.60 -10.94
C LYS A 267 29.26 18.31 -9.81
N PHE A 268 28.82 17.56 -8.80
CA PHE A 268 29.55 17.36 -7.55
C PHE A 268 30.09 15.93 -7.37
N ILE A 269 29.57 14.96 -8.13
CA ILE A 269 30.01 13.55 -8.17
C ILE A 269 30.48 13.24 -9.59
#